data_AF-W4G2R1-F1
#
_entry.id   AF-W4G2R1-F1
#
_cell.length_a   1.000
_cell.length_b   1.000
_cell.length_c   1.000
_cell.angle_alpha   90.00
_cell.angle_beta   90.00
_cell.angle_gamma   90.00
#
_symmetry.space_group_name_H-M   'P 1'
#
loop_
_entity.id
_entity.type
_entity.pdbx_description
1 polymer ?
#
loop_
_entity_poly.entity_id
_entity_poly.type
_entity_poly.pdbx_seq_one_letter_code
_entity_poly.pdbx_strand_id
1 'polypeptide(L)'
;MSMTSNVEVTARKHRSACASCLLDEIGVQEEDLSQGGRRTLGILAQVACVLNVDQVHMSEYLAVMDALSERHSNATDAVCTLEDEMKRITMRNDRTRQEMAHLAHMHESMRLMAEEREISENSGMFKHWARDNGEKERRYTQEIQHCHAELQARRFPLDESLEHHSLVALAEQCAALDEQNYELATQLALYSSLPSTIPDAQRMLDSMEADLMHLEAPMSSAGNQELTL
;
A
#
# COMPACT_ATOMS: atom_id res chain seq x y z
N MET A 1 -0.84 -41.66 -34.71
CA MET A 1 -1.83 -42.50 -35.43
C MET A 1 -1.23 -43.64 -36.25
N SER A 2 0.10 -43.85 -36.29
CA SER A 2 0.74 -44.89 -37.13
C SER A 2 1.05 -46.22 -36.42
N MET A 3 0.91 -46.31 -35.09
CA MET A 3 1.27 -47.54 -34.35
C MET A 3 0.11 -48.53 -34.24
N THR A 4 -1.14 -48.05 -34.22
CA THR A 4 -2.35 -48.90 -34.18
C THR A 4 -2.53 -49.67 -35.49
N SER A 5 -2.21 -49.06 -36.64
CA SER A 5 -2.31 -49.74 -37.95
C SER A 5 -1.31 -50.88 -38.10
N ASN A 6 -0.10 -50.75 -37.55
CA ASN A 6 0.90 -51.81 -37.63
C ASN A 6 0.56 -53.01 -36.74
N VAL A 7 0.00 -52.77 -35.55
CA VAL A 7 -0.45 -53.84 -34.63
C VAL A 7 -1.64 -54.62 -35.21
N GLU A 8 -2.57 -53.94 -35.89
CA GLU A 8 -3.69 -54.60 -36.56
C GLU A 8 -3.26 -55.45 -37.76
N VAL A 9 -2.26 -54.98 -38.52
CA VAL A 9 -1.73 -55.72 -39.68
C VAL A 9 -0.94 -56.95 -39.25
N THR A 10 -0.13 -56.86 -38.19
CA THR A 10 0.59 -58.03 -37.64
C THR A 10 -0.39 -59.03 -37.01
N ALA A 11 -1.40 -58.54 -36.27
CA ALA A 11 -2.43 -59.40 -35.68
C ALA A 11 -3.25 -60.14 -36.74
N ARG A 12 -3.58 -59.49 -37.88
CA ARG A 12 -4.28 -60.15 -39.00
C ARG A 12 -3.43 -61.26 -39.64
N LYS A 13 -2.13 -61.03 -39.82
CA LYS A 13 -1.20 -62.03 -40.37
C LYS A 13 -1.00 -63.23 -39.45
N HIS A 14 -0.92 -63.00 -38.14
CA HIS A 14 -0.83 -64.09 -37.17
C HIS A 14 -2.12 -64.91 -37.11
N ARG A 15 -3.30 -64.27 -37.19
CA ARG A 15 -4.59 -64.97 -37.24
C ARG A 15 -4.76 -65.83 -38.49
N SER A 16 -4.35 -65.35 -39.67
CA SER A 16 -4.39 -66.16 -40.88
C SER A 16 -3.43 -67.34 -40.82
N ALA A 17 -2.25 -67.16 -40.21
CA ALA A 17 -1.27 -68.23 -40.03
C ALA A 17 -1.77 -69.31 -39.04
N CYS A 18 -2.37 -68.92 -37.91
CA CYS A 18 -2.97 -69.89 -36.99
C CYS A 18 -4.17 -70.62 -37.61
N ALA A 19 -4.99 -69.94 -38.42
CA ALA A 19 -6.10 -70.57 -39.12
C ALA A 19 -5.63 -71.65 -40.09
N SER A 20 -4.55 -71.40 -40.85
CA SER A 20 -3.96 -72.41 -41.73
C SER A 20 -3.36 -73.58 -40.96
N CYS A 21 -2.65 -73.34 -39.84
CA CYS A 21 -2.09 -74.43 -39.03
C CYS A 21 -3.19 -75.34 -38.44
N LEU A 22 -4.30 -74.77 -37.97
CA LEU A 22 -5.44 -75.53 -37.46
C LEU A 22 -6.12 -76.38 -38.55
N LEU A 23 -6.18 -75.86 -39.78
CA LEU A 23 -6.74 -76.59 -40.93
C LEU A 23 -5.82 -77.73 -41.40
N ASP A 24 -4.50 -77.49 -41.38
CA ASP A 24 -3.49 -78.50 -41.73
C ASP A 24 -3.48 -79.67 -40.74
N GLU A 25 -3.70 -79.43 -39.44
CA GLU A 25 -3.80 -80.49 -38.43
C GLU A 25 -5.08 -81.35 -38.57
N ILE A 26 -6.17 -80.75 -39.06
CA ILE A 26 -7.46 -81.44 -39.25
C ILE A 26 -7.56 -82.07 -40.66
N GLY A 27 -6.69 -81.68 -41.60
CA GLY A 27 -6.62 -82.21 -42.97
C GLY A 27 -7.74 -81.71 -43.88
N VAL A 28 -8.27 -80.51 -43.62
CA VAL A 28 -9.42 -79.93 -44.35
C VAL A 28 -9.01 -78.61 -45.01
N GLN A 29 -9.43 -78.38 -46.25
CA GLN A 29 -9.15 -77.11 -46.93
C GLN A 29 -10.17 -76.04 -46.53
N GLU A 30 -9.74 -74.77 -46.49
CA GLU A 30 -10.61 -73.64 -46.13
C GLU A 30 -11.81 -73.47 -47.08
N GLU A 31 -11.64 -73.91 -48.34
CA GLU A 31 -12.65 -73.84 -49.40
C GLU A 31 -13.81 -74.82 -49.20
N ASP A 32 -13.56 -75.94 -48.51
CA ASP A 32 -14.56 -76.97 -48.21
C ASP A 32 -15.48 -76.58 -47.04
N LEU A 33 -15.13 -75.51 -46.32
CA LEU A 33 -15.90 -75.03 -45.18
C LEU A 33 -17.09 -74.17 -45.60
N SER A 34 -18.24 -74.48 -45.02
CA SER A 34 -19.41 -73.61 -45.07
C SER A 34 -19.08 -72.20 -44.54
N GLN A 35 -19.89 -71.20 -44.92
CA GLN A 35 -19.71 -69.83 -44.40
C GLN A 35 -19.76 -69.77 -42.87
N GLY A 36 -20.51 -70.67 -42.22
CA GLY A 36 -20.51 -70.83 -40.76
C GLY A 36 -19.20 -71.41 -40.25
N GLY A 37 -18.67 -72.46 -40.90
CA GLY A 37 -17.38 -73.08 -40.55
C GLY A 37 -16.21 -72.11 -40.62
N ARG A 38 -16.16 -71.27 -41.68
CA ARG A 38 -15.13 -70.22 -41.82
C ARG A 38 -15.19 -69.18 -40.70
N ARG A 39 -16.39 -68.82 -40.22
CA ARG A 39 -16.55 -67.92 -39.07
C ARG A 39 -16.05 -68.56 -37.78
N THR A 40 -16.41 -69.81 -37.53
CA THR A 40 -15.97 -70.54 -36.33
C THR A 40 -14.45 -70.74 -36.32
N LEU A 41 -13.84 -71.08 -37.46
CA LEU A 41 -12.39 -71.14 -37.61
C LEU A 41 -11.73 -69.77 -37.34
N GLY A 42 -12.30 -68.68 -37.86
CA GLY A 42 -11.79 -67.33 -37.60
C GLY A 42 -11.82 -66.95 -36.11
N ILE A 43 -12.85 -67.36 -35.38
CA ILE A 43 -12.94 -67.19 -33.92
C ILE A 43 -11.90 -68.06 -33.23
N LEU A 44 -11.76 -69.33 -33.62
CA LEU A 44 -10.82 -70.27 -33.01
C LEU A 44 -9.36 -69.83 -33.23
N ALA A 45 -9.00 -69.39 -34.43
CA ALA A 45 -7.70 -68.83 -34.74
C ALA A 45 -7.43 -67.54 -33.97
N GLN A 46 -8.44 -66.68 -33.79
CA GLN A 46 -8.31 -65.49 -32.97
C GLN A 46 -8.09 -65.82 -31.48
N VAL A 47 -8.77 -66.83 -30.95
CA VAL A 47 -8.56 -67.33 -29.58
C VAL A 47 -7.16 -67.95 -29.45
N ALA A 48 -6.73 -68.80 -30.38
CA ALA A 48 -5.40 -69.40 -30.38
C ALA A 48 -4.29 -68.33 -30.43
N CYS A 49 -4.44 -67.29 -31.25
CA CYS A 49 -3.50 -66.16 -31.28
C CYS A 49 -3.45 -65.37 -29.96
N VAL A 50 -4.58 -65.18 -29.30
CA VAL A 50 -4.64 -64.47 -28.00
C VAL A 50 -3.98 -65.30 -26.90
N LEU A 51 -4.08 -66.63 -27.00
CA LEU A 51 -3.52 -67.56 -26.03
C LEU A 51 -2.09 -68.01 -26.35
N ASN A 52 -1.58 -67.72 -27.56
CA ASN A 52 -0.25 -68.09 -28.05
C ASN A 52 0.06 -69.60 -27.85
N VAL A 53 -0.91 -70.45 -28.17
CA VAL A 53 -0.84 -71.91 -28.00
C VAL A 53 -0.42 -72.56 -29.32
N ASP A 54 0.81 -73.07 -29.37
CA ASP A 54 1.37 -73.74 -30.56
C ASP A 54 1.13 -75.26 -30.57
N GLN A 55 0.79 -75.90 -29.43
CA GLN A 55 0.33 -77.29 -29.34
C GLN A 55 -0.81 -77.44 -28.32
N VAL A 56 -1.93 -78.00 -28.76
CA VAL A 56 -3.16 -78.04 -27.95
C VAL A 56 -3.13 -79.23 -26.99
N HIS A 57 -2.49 -79.06 -25.83
CA HIS A 57 -2.81 -79.85 -24.65
C HIS A 57 -3.85 -79.10 -23.80
N MET A 58 -4.99 -79.75 -23.52
CA MET A 58 -6.12 -79.17 -22.78
C MET A 58 -5.69 -78.51 -21.44
N SER A 59 -4.65 -79.05 -20.79
CA SER A 59 -4.09 -78.50 -19.55
C SER A 59 -3.41 -77.14 -19.72
N GLU A 60 -2.71 -76.91 -20.83
CA GLU A 60 -2.02 -75.64 -21.11
C GLU A 60 -3.02 -74.55 -21.50
N TYR A 61 -4.03 -74.91 -22.29
CA TYR A 61 -5.14 -74.01 -22.62
C TYR A 61 -5.88 -73.53 -21.35
N LEU A 62 -6.21 -74.44 -20.44
CA LEU A 62 -6.87 -74.07 -19.18
C LEU A 62 -5.98 -73.18 -18.30
N ALA A 63 -4.68 -73.47 -18.21
CA ALA A 63 -3.75 -72.65 -17.43
C ALA A 63 -3.63 -71.22 -17.97
N VAL A 64 -3.56 -71.04 -19.30
CA VAL A 64 -3.52 -69.70 -19.91
C VAL A 64 -4.86 -68.98 -19.73
N MET A 65 -5.98 -69.69 -19.83
CA MET A 65 -7.30 -69.11 -19.58
C MET A 65 -7.47 -68.66 -18.13
N ASP A 66 -7.02 -69.46 -17.16
CA ASP A 66 -7.02 -69.09 -15.74
C ASP A 66 -6.16 -67.84 -15.51
N ALA A 67 -4.94 -67.81 -16.05
CA ALA A 67 -4.06 -66.64 -15.95
C ALA A 67 -4.64 -65.38 -16.62
N LEU A 68 -5.34 -65.54 -17.75
CA LEU A 68 -6.03 -64.44 -18.43
C LEU A 68 -7.23 -63.95 -17.62
N SER A 69 -7.98 -64.86 -17.00
CA SER A 69 -9.12 -64.52 -16.14
C SER A 69 -8.67 -63.78 -14.88
N GLU A 70 -7.54 -64.17 -14.28
CA GLU A 70 -6.95 -63.49 -13.13
C GLU A 70 -6.47 -62.08 -13.52
N ARG A 71 -5.78 -61.94 -14.66
CA ARG A 71 -5.39 -60.62 -15.18
C ARG A 71 -6.58 -59.73 -15.48
N HIS A 72 -7.65 -60.30 -16.04
CA HIS A 72 -8.89 -59.58 -16.29
C HIS A 72 -9.51 -59.10 -14.97
N SER A 73 -9.61 -59.98 -13.97
CA SER A 73 -10.11 -59.63 -12.63
C SER A 73 -9.29 -58.51 -11.99
N ASN A 74 -7.96 -58.63 -12.01
CA ASN A 74 -7.05 -57.62 -11.45
C ASN A 74 -7.17 -56.28 -12.18
N ALA A 75 -7.34 -56.31 -13.51
CA ALA A 75 -7.56 -55.10 -14.30
C ALA A 75 -8.91 -54.45 -13.98
N THR A 76 -9.98 -55.23 -13.81
CA THR A 76 -11.30 -54.71 -13.42
C THR A 76 -11.26 -54.10 -12.02
N ASP A 77 -10.56 -54.72 -11.07
CA ASP A 77 -10.42 -54.18 -9.71
C ASP A 77 -9.59 -52.87 -9.71
N ALA A 78 -8.54 -52.80 -10.53
CA ALA A 78 -7.77 -51.58 -10.74
C ALA A 78 -8.63 -50.44 -11.34
N VAL A 79 -9.50 -50.75 -12.31
CA VAL A 79 -10.43 -49.77 -12.87
C VAL A 79 -11.43 -49.29 -11.82
N CYS A 80 -12.04 -50.20 -11.05
CA CYS A 80 -12.98 -49.85 -9.98
C CYS A 80 -12.33 -48.94 -8.94
N THR A 81 -11.11 -49.25 -8.50
CA THR A 81 -10.38 -48.42 -7.52
C THR A 81 -10.06 -47.03 -8.07
N LEU A 82 -9.63 -46.92 -9.33
CA LEU A 82 -9.37 -45.64 -9.99
C LEU A 82 -10.65 -44.80 -10.17
N GLU A 83 -11.78 -45.43 -10.48
CA GLU A 83 -13.08 -44.74 -10.57
C GLU A 83 -13.49 -44.15 -9.21
N ASP A 84 -13.27 -44.88 -8.12
CA ASP A 84 -13.58 -44.40 -6.77
C ASP A 84 -12.61 -43.31 -6.30
N GLU A 85 -11.34 -43.37 -6.71
CA GLU A 85 -10.39 -42.26 -6.54
C GLU A 85 -10.82 -41.02 -7.30
N MET A 86 -11.24 -41.17 -8.56
CA MET A 86 -11.70 -40.06 -9.38
C MET A 86 -12.96 -39.40 -8.80
N LYS A 87 -13.91 -40.19 -8.27
CA LYS A 87 -15.08 -39.66 -7.55
C LYS A 87 -14.65 -38.88 -6.31
N ARG A 88 -13.72 -39.41 -5.50
CA ARG A 88 -13.20 -38.72 -4.31
C ARG A 88 -12.53 -37.40 -4.65
N ILE A 89 -11.71 -37.37 -5.70
CA ILE A 89 -11.03 -36.15 -6.16
C ILE A 89 -12.05 -35.12 -6.65
N THR A 90 -13.04 -35.55 -7.43
CA THR A 90 -14.12 -34.67 -7.93
C THR A 90 -14.90 -34.05 -6.77
N MET A 91 -15.33 -34.85 -5.79
CA MET A 91 -16.04 -34.36 -4.60
C MET A 91 -15.21 -33.35 -3.80
N ARG A 92 -13.91 -33.61 -3.65
CA ARG A 92 -12.99 -32.66 -3.00
C ARG A 92 -12.88 -31.36 -3.81
N ASN A 93 -12.78 -31.46 -5.13
CA ASN A 93 -12.69 -30.29 -6.01
C ASN A 93 -13.96 -29.44 -5.92
N ASP A 94 -15.14 -30.06 -5.94
CA ASP A 94 -16.42 -29.36 -5.82
C ASP A 94 -16.56 -28.65 -4.47
N ARG A 95 -16.12 -29.28 -3.38
CA ARG A 95 -16.04 -28.62 -2.07
C ARG A 95 -15.11 -27.40 -2.12
N THR A 96 -13.92 -27.53 -2.70
CA THR A 96 -13.00 -26.39 -2.81
C THR A 96 -13.58 -25.27 -3.69
N ARG A 97 -14.33 -25.60 -4.74
CA ARG A 97 -15.02 -24.60 -5.57
C ARG A 97 -16.10 -23.86 -4.78
N GLN A 98 -16.88 -24.56 -3.96
CA GLN A 98 -17.87 -23.95 -3.09
C GLN A 98 -17.23 -23.01 -2.06
N GLU A 99 -16.13 -23.45 -1.43
CA GLU A 99 -15.36 -22.62 -0.49
C GLU A 99 -14.79 -21.37 -1.18
N MET A 100 -14.24 -21.50 -2.39
CA MET A 100 -13.76 -20.36 -3.19
C MET A 100 -14.89 -19.40 -3.58
N ALA A 101 -16.05 -19.90 -3.97
CA ALA A 101 -17.21 -19.07 -4.28
C ALA A 101 -17.70 -18.31 -3.04
N HIS A 102 -17.71 -18.96 -1.88
CA HIS A 102 -18.06 -18.32 -0.61
C HIS A 102 -17.04 -17.22 -0.23
N LEU A 103 -15.75 -17.50 -0.36
CA LEU A 103 -14.69 -16.51 -0.13
C LEU A 103 -14.81 -15.32 -1.08
N ALA A 104 -15.07 -15.56 -2.37
CA ALA A 104 -15.27 -14.49 -3.34
C ALA A 104 -16.49 -13.62 -2.98
N HIS A 105 -17.59 -14.23 -2.54
CA HIS A 105 -18.76 -13.50 -2.08
C HIS A 105 -18.48 -12.64 -0.85
N MET A 106 -17.78 -13.19 0.16
CA MET A 106 -17.39 -12.43 1.34
C MET A 106 -16.44 -11.27 0.99
N HIS A 107 -15.48 -11.51 0.09
CA HIS A 107 -14.57 -10.46 -0.37
C HIS A 107 -15.33 -9.32 -1.04
N GLU A 108 -16.29 -9.63 -1.91
CA GLU A 108 -17.14 -8.61 -2.55
C GLU A 108 -18.00 -7.86 -1.54
N SER A 109 -18.59 -8.57 -0.56
CA SER A 109 -19.35 -7.93 0.52
C SER A 109 -18.49 -6.98 1.35
N MET A 110 -17.26 -7.38 1.70
CA MET A 110 -16.32 -6.50 2.41
C MET A 110 -15.93 -5.28 1.58
N ARG A 111 -15.73 -5.45 0.26
CA ARG A 111 -15.44 -4.36 -0.66
C ARG A 111 -16.58 -3.33 -0.69
N LEU A 112 -17.81 -3.79 -0.83
CA LEU A 112 -19.00 -2.93 -0.81
C LEU A 112 -19.16 -2.19 0.54
N MET A 113 -18.97 -2.88 1.67
CA MET A 113 -19.00 -2.24 3.00
C MET A 113 -17.91 -1.18 3.16
N ALA A 114 -16.71 -1.40 2.62
CA ALA A 114 -15.65 -0.42 2.65
C ALA A 114 -15.99 0.84 1.84
N GLU A 115 -16.58 0.67 0.65
CA GLU A 115 -17.07 1.78 -0.18
C GLU A 115 -18.19 2.56 0.52
N GLU A 116 -19.16 1.88 1.12
CA GLU A 116 -20.23 2.52 1.90
C GLU A 116 -19.68 3.30 3.08
N ARG A 117 -18.67 2.76 3.78
CA ARG A 117 -18.01 3.44 4.88
C ARG A 117 -17.30 4.71 4.41
N GLU A 118 -16.57 4.64 3.30
CA GLU A 118 -15.90 5.81 2.72
C GLU A 118 -16.91 6.92 2.37
N ILE A 119 -18.04 6.55 1.75
CA ILE A 119 -19.12 7.51 1.42
C ILE A 119 -19.73 8.10 2.70
N SER A 120 -20.00 7.27 3.70
CA SER A 120 -20.60 7.68 4.96
C SER A 120 -19.69 8.61 5.77
N GLU A 121 -18.41 8.24 5.91
CA GLU A 121 -17.41 9.04 6.61
C GLU A 121 -17.15 10.36 5.89
N ASN A 122 -16.98 10.34 4.56
CA ASN A 122 -16.81 11.58 3.78
C ASN A 122 -18.04 12.50 3.88
N SER A 123 -19.25 11.95 3.84
CA SER A 123 -20.49 12.72 4.02
C SER A 123 -20.61 13.30 5.43
N GLY A 124 -20.25 12.52 6.46
CA GLY A 124 -20.24 12.97 7.85
C GLY A 124 -19.22 14.10 8.09
N MET A 125 -18.00 13.95 7.58
CA MET A 125 -16.96 14.97 7.65
C MET A 125 -17.36 16.24 6.91
N PHE A 126 -17.94 16.12 5.70
CA PHE A 126 -18.39 17.29 4.94
C PHE A 126 -19.48 18.08 5.68
N LYS A 127 -20.46 17.39 6.28
CA LYS A 127 -21.48 18.04 7.11
C LYS A 127 -20.88 18.73 8.33
N HIS A 128 -19.92 18.10 8.99
CA HIS A 128 -19.21 18.70 10.12
C HIS A 128 -18.43 19.95 9.71
N TRP A 129 -17.67 19.87 8.63
CA TRP A 129 -16.91 21.01 8.10
C TRP A 129 -17.81 22.16 7.65
N ALA A 130 -18.92 21.86 6.98
CA ALA A 130 -19.89 22.86 6.60
C ALA A 130 -20.48 23.59 7.82
N ARG A 131 -20.80 22.85 8.89
CA ARG A 131 -21.27 23.45 10.14
C ARG A 131 -20.21 24.32 10.79
N ASP A 132 -18.99 23.81 10.94
CA ASP A 132 -17.89 24.53 11.59
C ASP A 132 -17.52 25.81 10.83
N ASN A 133 -17.48 25.74 9.50
CA ASN A 133 -17.23 26.92 8.66
C ASN A 133 -18.37 27.93 8.78
N GLY A 134 -19.63 27.48 8.78
CA GLY A 134 -20.77 28.37 8.98
C GLY A 134 -20.79 29.02 10.38
N GLU A 135 -20.30 28.34 11.42
CA GLU A 135 -20.11 28.93 12.74
C GLU A 135 -18.99 29.96 12.77
N LYS A 136 -17.85 29.66 12.15
CA LYS A 136 -16.73 30.60 12.03
C LYS A 136 -17.12 31.85 11.24
N GLU A 137 -17.81 31.69 10.11
CA GLU A 137 -18.29 32.80 9.29
C GLU A 137 -19.24 33.71 10.09
N ARG A 138 -20.17 33.13 10.87
CA ARG A 138 -21.04 33.90 11.76
C ARG A 138 -20.24 34.66 12.82
N ARG A 139 -19.23 34.04 13.44
CA ARG A 139 -18.37 34.71 14.43
C ARG A 139 -17.59 35.86 13.81
N TYR A 140 -16.92 35.63 12.68
CA TYR A 140 -16.17 36.69 12.00
C TYR A 140 -17.07 37.83 11.54
N THR A 141 -18.28 37.52 11.05
CA THR A 141 -19.25 38.56 10.68
C THR A 141 -19.65 39.41 11.89
N GLN A 142 -19.87 38.79 13.05
CA GLN A 142 -20.17 39.51 14.29
C GLN A 142 -18.98 40.35 14.77
N GLU A 143 -17.76 39.82 14.71
CA GLU A 143 -16.53 40.55 15.07
C GLU A 143 -16.30 41.74 14.14
N ILE A 144 -16.48 41.58 12.83
CA ILE A 144 -16.39 42.67 11.85
C ILE A 144 -17.43 43.75 12.15
N GLN A 145 -18.69 43.36 12.41
CA GLN A 145 -19.75 44.30 12.78
C GLN A 145 -19.43 45.04 14.09
N HIS A 146 -18.88 44.33 15.08
CA HIS A 146 -18.43 44.91 16.34
C HIS A 146 -17.32 45.94 16.12
N CYS A 147 -16.28 45.58 15.37
CA CYS A 147 -15.20 46.51 15.02
C CYS A 147 -15.73 47.75 14.27
N HIS A 148 -16.64 47.57 13.31
CA HIS A 148 -17.28 48.71 12.63
C HIS A 148 -18.07 49.60 13.59
N ALA A 149 -18.82 49.01 14.53
CA ALA A 149 -19.57 49.76 15.54
C ALA A 149 -18.64 50.54 16.48
N GLU A 150 -17.52 49.95 16.90
CA GLU A 150 -16.51 50.64 17.71
C GLU A 150 -15.86 51.81 16.96
N LEU A 151 -15.52 51.61 15.68
CA LEU A 151 -14.97 52.67 14.82
C LEU A 151 -15.97 53.84 14.67
N GLN A 152 -17.25 53.54 14.46
CA GLN A 152 -18.31 54.55 14.41
C GLN A 152 -18.51 55.24 15.76
N ALA A 153 -18.51 54.50 16.87
CA ALA A 153 -18.72 55.03 18.22
C ALA A 153 -17.61 55.99 18.65
N ARG A 154 -16.36 55.71 18.26
CA ARG A 154 -15.21 56.61 18.50
C ARG A 154 -15.28 57.89 17.66
N ARG A 155 -16.28 58.04 16.77
CA ARG A 155 -16.44 59.17 15.85
C ARG A 155 -15.13 59.49 15.13
N PHE A 156 -14.34 58.47 14.80
CA PHE A 156 -13.24 58.70 13.88
C PHE A 156 -13.89 59.08 12.55
N PRO A 157 -13.66 60.30 12.02
CA PRO A 157 -13.98 60.55 10.64
C PRO A 157 -13.07 59.60 9.86
N LEU A 158 -13.64 58.49 9.39
CA LEU A 158 -13.06 57.72 8.30
C LEU A 158 -13.18 58.62 7.08
N ASP A 159 -12.33 59.63 7.03
CA ASP A 159 -12.08 60.34 5.80
C ASP A 159 -11.45 59.28 4.88
N GLU A 160 -12.03 59.06 3.70
CA GLU A 160 -11.53 58.06 2.74
C GLU A 160 -10.10 58.39 2.27
N SER A 161 -9.59 59.58 2.62
CA SER A 161 -8.22 60.05 2.44
C SER A 161 -7.21 59.53 3.48
N LEU A 162 -7.68 58.97 4.61
CA LEU A 162 -6.86 58.68 5.78
C LEU A 162 -6.28 57.27 5.70
N GLU A 163 -5.32 57.11 4.80
CA GLU A 163 -4.63 55.85 4.57
C GLU A 163 -3.70 55.48 5.73
N HIS A 164 -3.59 54.20 6.07
CA HIS A 164 -2.74 53.70 7.17
C HIS A 164 -1.29 54.23 7.12
N HIS A 165 -0.74 54.36 5.92
CA HIS A 165 0.63 54.86 5.72
C HIS A 165 0.80 56.30 6.20
N SER A 166 -0.24 57.14 6.08
CA SER A 166 -0.23 58.53 6.54
C SER A 166 -0.25 58.63 8.06
N LEU A 167 -1.00 57.75 8.74
CA LEU A 167 -1.03 57.64 10.20
C LEU A 167 0.31 57.17 10.76
N VAL A 168 0.94 56.18 10.11
CA VAL A 168 2.26 55.70 10.49
C VAL A 168 3.31 56.80 10.33
N ALA A 169 3.31 57.51 9.20
CA ALA A 169 4.22 58.63 8.97
C ALA A 169 4.05 59.76 10.00
N LEU A 170 2.81 60.06 10.40
CA LEU A 170 2.53 61.06 11.44
C LEU A 170 3.03 60.59 12.82
N ALA A 171 2.86 59.31 13.15
CA ALA A 171 3.34 58.73 14.40
C ALA A 171 4.88 58.75 14.48
N GLU A 172 5.56 58.45 13.38
CA GLU A 172 7.02 58.55 13.28
C GLU A 172 7.49 60.00 13.44
N GLN A 173 6.78 60.97 12.84
CA GLN A 173 7.08 62.40 13.02
C GLN A 173 6.89 62.86 14.46
N CYS A 174 5.82 62.41 15.14
CA CYS A 174 5.62 62.70 16.56
C CYS A 174 6.76 62.14 17.42
N ALA A 175 7.17 60.89 17.18
CA ALA A 175 8.28 60.29 17.91
C ALA A 175 9.60 61.04 17.70
N ALA A 176 9.88 61.47 16.46
CA ALA A 176 11.08 62.27 16.17
C ALA A 176 11.05 63.66 16.84
N LEU A 177 9.88 64.29 16.90
CA LEU A 177 9.71 65.56 17.61
C LEU A 177 9.87 65.41 19.13
N ASP A 178 9.38 64.30 19.70
CA ASP A 178 9.57 64.01 21.12
C ASP A 178 11.05 63.78 21.47
N GLU A 179 11.80 63.11 20.60
CA GLU A 179 13.25 62.94 20.76
C GLU A 179 13.99 64.28 20.68
N GLN A 180 13.67 65.13 19.70
CA GLN A 180 14.24 66.48 19.60
C GLN A 180 13.89 67.35 20.81
N ASN A 181 12.66 67.26 21.32
CA ASN A 181 12.25 67.97 22.53
C ASN A 181 13.02 67.48 23.76
N TYR A 182 13.28 66.18 23.86
CA TYR A 182 14.10 65.63 24.93
C TYR A 182 15.55 66.16 24.85
N GLU A 183 16.17 66.13 23.66
CA GLU A 183 17.50 66.68 23.45
C GLU A 183 17.56 68.17 23.80
N LEU A 184 16.61 68.98 23.34
CA LEU A 184 16.53 70.40 23.69
C LEU A 184 16.34 70.63 25.19
N ALA A 185 15.54 69.81 25.87
CA ALA A 185 15.37 69.88 27.31
C ALA A 185 16.68 69.55 28.06
N THR A 186 17.44 68.55 27.59
CA THR A 186 18.76 68.25 28.16
C THR A 186 19.76 69.38 27.95
N GLN A 187 19.77 70.01 26.77
CA GLN A 187 20.63 71.16 26.50
C GLN A 187 20.24 72.36 27.37
N LEU A 188 18.94 72.64 27.55
CA LEU A 188 18.46 73.68 28.46
C LEU A 188 18.83 73.38 29.92
N ALA A 189 18.79 72.13 30.35
CA ALA A 189 19.27 71.74 31.68
C ALA A 189 20.77 72.01 31.84
N LEU A 190 21.58 71.69 30.82
CA LEU A 190 23.01 72.01 30.80
C LEU A 190 23.25 73.53 30.85
N TYR A 191 22.58 74.31 30.00
CA TYR A 191 22.70 75.78 30.00
C TYR A 191 22.18 76.44 31.26
N SER A 192 21.13 75.91 31.89
CA SER A 192 20.62 76.44 33.17
C SER A 192 21.51 76.05 34.37
N SER A 193 22.32 74.99 34.24
CA SER A 193 23.33 74.63 35.24
C SER A 193 24.63 75.43 35.12
N LEU A 194 24.85 76.14 34.00
CA LEU A 194 25.97 77.07 33.84
C LEU A 194 25.71 78.37 34.64
N PRO A 195 26.70 78.89 35.40
CA PRO A 195 26.56 80.12 36.16
C PRO A 195 26.24 81.29 35.21
N SER A 196 25.14 81.99 35.48
CA SER A 196 24.69 83.10 34.65
C SER A 196 25.50 84.39 34.84
N THR A 197 26.40 84.44 35.84
CA THR A 197 27.24 85.61 36.13
C THR A 197 28.71 85.22 36.36
N ILE A 198 29.63 86.07 35.90
CA ILE A 198 31.09 85.92 36.05
C ILE A 198 31.53 85.65 37.51
N PRO A 199 31.03 86.35 38.55
CA PRO A 199 31.45 86.09 39.93
C PRO A 199 31.02 84.71 40.45
N ASP A 200 29.89 84.16 39.99
CA ASP A 200 29.43 82.83 40.40
C ASP A 200 30.23 81.72 39.70
N ALA A 201 30.67 81.97 38.45
CA ALA A 201 31.60 81.08 37.75
C ALA A 201 32.96 81.00 38.43
N GLN A 202 33.46 82.13 38.97
CA GLN A 202 34.72 82.15 39.74
C GLN A 202 34.61 81.33 41.03
N ARG A 203 33.52 81.49 41.81
CA ARG A 203 33.34 80.69 43.04
C ARG A 203 33.22 79.19 42.77
N MET A 204 32.60 78.81 41.67
CA MET A 204 32.47 77.40 41.28
C MET A 204 33.81 76.83 40.78
N LEU A 205 34.60 77.62 40.05
CA LEU A 205 35.97 77.23 39.67
C LEU A 205 36.86 77.07 40.91
N ASP A 206 36.79 78.01 41.86
CA ASP A 206 37.56 77.94 43.10
C ASP A 206 37.18 76.69 43.93
N SER A 207 35.90 76.28 43.93
CA SER A 207 35.47 75.06 44.62
C SER A 207 35.93 73.79 43.88
N MET A 208 35.86 73.77 42.55
CA MET A 208 36.35 72.63 41.76
C MET A 208 37.87 72.50 41.82
N GLU A 209 38.60 73.62 41.90
CA GLU A 209 40.05 73.63 42.10
C GLU A 209 40.41 73.12 43.51
N ALA A 210 39.64 73.47 44.53
CA ALA A 210 39.81 72.91 45.88
C ALA A 210 39.55 71.39 45.91
N ASP A 211 38.54 70.90 45.19
CA ASP A 211 38.24 69.46 45.09
C ASP A 211 39.33 68.71 44.29
N LEU A 212 39.86 69.31 43.22
CA LEU A 212 41.00 68.76 42.47
C LEU A 212 42.27 68.72 43.32
N MET A 213 42.58 69.76 44.10
CA MET A 213 43.71 69.74 45.03
C MET A 213 43.56 68.64 46.10
N HIS A 214 42.33 68.37 46.55
CA HIS A 214 42.04 67.24 47.44
C HIS A 214 42.28 65.87 46.79
N LEU A 215 42.03 65.74 45.48
CA LEU A 215 42.28 64.52 44.70
C LEU A 215 43.76 64.36 44.27
N GLU A 216 44.51 65.45 44.10
CA GLU A 216 45.94 65.43 43.77
C GLU A 216 46.84 65.21 44.99
N ALA A 217 46.39 65.57 46.20
CA ALA A 217 47.11 65.33 47.45
C ALA A 217 47.57 63.86 47.65
N PRO A 218 46.75 62.82 47.38
CA PRO A 218 47.22 61.44 47.43
C PRO A 218 48.16 61.05 46.26
N MET A 219 48.04 61.67 45.08
CA MET A 219 48.87 61.36 43.90
C MET A 219 50.32 61.90 44.04
N SER A 220 50.50 63.08 44.65
CA SER A 220 51.85 63.61 44.96
C SER A 220 52.56 62.86 46.10
N SER A 221 51.80 62.18 46.98
CA SER A 221 52.37 61.34 48.04
C SER A 221 52.91 60.00 47.55
N ALA A 222 52.46 59.53 46.37
CA ALA A 222 52.93 58.30 45.73
C ALA A 222 54.22 58.51 44.90
N GLY A 223 54.46 59.72 44.37
CA GLY A 223 55.67 60.04 43.58
C GLY A 223 56.97 60.16 44.40
N ASN A 224 56.89 60.37 45.72
CA ASN A 224 58.06 60.51 46.61
C ASN A 224 58.53 59.17 47.25
N GLN A 225 57.94 58.03 46.88
CA GLN A 225 58.40 56.70 47.32
C GLN A 225 59.33 55.98 46.33
N GLU A 226 59.59 56.52 45.12
CA GLU A 226 60.48 55.89 44.12
C GLU A 226 61.93 56.47 44.07
N LEU A 227 62.32 57.38 44.97
CA LEU A 227 63.66 58.01 44.98
C LEU A 227 64.51 57.74 46.24
N THR A 228 64.25 56.64 46.95
CA THR A 228 65.24 56.05 47.87
C THR A 228 65.90 54.83 47.23
N LEU A 229 66.83 55.10 46.32
CA LEU A 229 68.04 54.30 46.02
C LEU A 229 69.07 55.19 45.33
#